data_AF-A0A847W9J0-F1
#
_entry.id   AF-A0A847W9J0-F1
#
_cell.length_a   1.000
_cell.length_b   1.000
_cell.length_c   1.000
_cell.angle_alpha   90.00
_cell.angle_beta   90.00
_cell.angle_gamma   90.00
#
_symmetry.space_group_name_H-M   'P 1'
#
loop_
_entity.id
_entity.type
_entity.pdbx_description
1 polymer ?
#
loop_
_entity_poly.entity_id
_entity_poly.type
_entity_poly.pdbx_seq_one_letter_code
_entity_poly.pdbx_strand_id
1 'polypeptide(L)'
;MAKVIDFKLLEQIDKITLSEKNKEWRKAMKASGWRVSPDRERWTVKSWKETEGEDLQIRRAKLLKCVLDNIEIAIHPFDEIVGRPTPWVIGCQTSIDCCGDYIPGIWDDSGSFAATLDATVSISSEGLNILRESAKLFGGQSLPEMTYKAWEALVGSWARDAEAAKLKDPSLDAVITGQSTSVLSWRKILKVGLRGYIDECKKHIEDYIAARGTDIDKIYFWQSAIIVLEAVINHAHRYADLAESLAAKEADAKQRAHLLKIAAVCRYVPENPARNLHEALQSMQFCNLAKMLENPIQNNCHWGRADQYLYDYFMNDLKNGVPLEELSSMLTDLIGRWGTQTFIASSTQKESHQINFGIN
;
A
#
# COMPACT_ATOMS: atom_id res chain seq x y z
N MET A 1 36.89 2.64 -8.98
CA MET A 1 37.64 1.84 -7.99
C MET A 1 36.84 0.58 -7.71
N ALA A 2 37.45 -0.60 -7.73
CA ALA A 2 36.78 -1.82 -7.28
C ALA A 2 36.39 -1.65 -5.81
N LYS A 3 35.12 -1.87 -5.45
CA LYS A 3 34.70 -1.89 -4.04
C LYS A 3 35.39 -3.08 -3.37
N VAL A 4 36.31 -2.80 -2.45
CA VAL A 4 36.90 -3.86 -1.61
C VAL A 4 35.82 -4.36 -0.66
N ILE A 5 35.64 -5.68 -0.59
CA ILE A 5 34.67 -6.30 0.32
C ILE A 5 35.19 -6.17 1.75
N ASP A 6 34.39 -5.56 2.63
CA ASP A 6 34.68 -5.47 4.06
C ASP A 6 34.19 -6.73 4.78
N PHE A 7 35.04 -7.76 4.83
CA PHE A 7 34.73 -9.03 5.48
C PHE A 7 34.47 -8.91 6.98
N LYS A 8 35.03 -7.90 7.65
CA LYS A 8 34.80 -7.68 9.08
C LYS A 8 33.38 -7.16 9.32
N LEU A 9 32.92 -6.23 8.48
CA LEU A 9 31.54 -5.76 8.53
C LEU A 9 30.55 -6.90 8.21
N LEU A 10 30.86 -7.75 7.22
CA LEU A 10 30.04 -8.93 6.93
C LEU A 10 29.93 -9.88 8.13
N GLU A 11 31.05 -10.17 8.81
CA GLU A 11 31.04 -11.00 10.02
C GLU A 11 30.23 -10.37 11.16
N GLN A 12 30.23 -9.04 11.28
CA GLN A 12 29.37 -8.32 12.23
C GLN A 12 27.89 -8.45 11.86
N ILE A 13 27.55 -8.32 10.57
CA ILE A 13 26.19 -8.50 10.05
C ILE A 13 25.68 -9.91 10.34
N ASP A 14 26.49 -10.94 10.09
CA ASP A 14 26.13 -12.34 10.31
C ASP A 14 25.86 -12.68 11.79
N LYS A 15 26.37 -11.86 12.72
CA LYS A 15 26.16 -12.03 14.17
C LYS A 15 24.93 -11.32 14.70
N ILE A 16 24.26 -10.48 13.89
CA ILE A 16 23.08 -9.73 14.35
C ILE A 16 21.96 -10.69 14.70
N THR A 17 21.25 -10.38 15.78
CA THR A 17 20.01 -11.07 16.17
C THR A 17 18.84 -10.09 16.17
N LEU A 18 17.62 -10.63 16.15
CA LEU A 18 16.41 -9.80 16.19
C LEU A 18 16.39 -8.91 17.44
N SER A 19 16.10 -7.62 17.24
CA SER A 19 15.86 -6.67 18.33
C SER A 19 14.63 -7.09 19.15
N GLU A 20 14.51 -6.55 20.38
CA GLU A 20 13.33 -6.81 21.21
C GLU A 20 12.04 -6.33 20.53
N LYS A 21 12.04 -5.17 19.88
CA LYS A 21 10.89 -4.71 19.09
C LYS A 21 10.55 -5.66 17.94
N ASN A 22 11.53 -6.19 17.21
CA ASN A 22 11.24 -7.15 16.15
C ASN A 22 10.67 -8.48 16.72
N LYS A 23 11.13 -8.91 17.91
CA LYS A 23 10.57 -10.08 18.61
C LYS A 23 9.13 -9.81 19.08
N GLU A 24 8.85 -8.63 19.62
CA GLU A 24 7.51 -8.19 20.02
C GLU A 24 6.56 -8.12 18.82
N TRP A 25 7.00 -7.52 17.72
CA TRP A 25 6.26 -7.51 16.46
C TRP A 25 5.93 -8.94 16.00
N ARG A 26 6.94 -9.84 15.97
CA ARG A 26 6.74 -11.24 15.56
C ARG A 26 5.74 -11.96 16.47
N LYS A 27 5.79 -11.69 17.78
CA LYS A 27 4.83 -12.23 18.76
C LYS A 27 3.43 -11.69 18.49
N ALA A 28 3.29 -10.39 18.27
CA ALA A 28 2.01 -9.74 17.98
C ALA A 28 1.41 -10.24 16.67
N MET A 29 2.22 -10.42 15.63
CA MET A 29 1.80 -11.00 14.35
C MET A 29 1.26 -12.42 14.55
N LYS A 30 1.99 -13.30 15.24
CA LYS A 30 1.55 -14.68 15.50
C LYS A 30 0.28 -14.76 16.36
N ALA A 31 0.08 -13.78 17.24
CA ALA A 31 -1.12 -13.68 18.08
C ALA A 31 -2.30 -13.03 17.34
N SER A 32 -2.07 -12.42 16.17
CA SER A 32 -3.11 -11.77 15.39
C SER A 32 -3.91 -12.81 14.60
N GLY A 33 -5.23 -12.70 14.68
CA GLY A 33 -6.13 -13.39 13.75
C GLY A 33 -6.31 -12.62 12.46
N TRP A 34 -6.90 -13.27 11.46
CA TRP A 34 -7.30 -12.63 10.21
C TRP A 34 -8.41 -11.61 10.45
N ARG A 35 -8.29 -10.43 9.82
CA ARG A 35 -9.25 -9.34 9.93
C ARG A 35 -9.45 -8.67 8.58
N VAL A 36 -10.68 -8.22 8.35
CA VAL A 36 -11.07 -7.45 7.17
C VAL A 36 -11.60 -6.10 7.64
N SER A 37 -11.10 -5.03 7.02
CA SER A 37 -11.63 -3.68 7.22
C SER A 37 -12.55 -3.29 6.06
N PRO A 38 -13.78 -2.80 6.35
CA PRO A 38 -14.64 -2.15 5.35
C PRO A 38 -14.29 -0.66 5.16
N ASP A 39 -13.32 -0.14 5.92
CA ASP A 39 -13.14 1.30 6.07
C ASP A 39 -12.71 1.98 4.75
N ARG A 40 -11.85 1.34 3.94
CA ARG A 40 -11.53 1.85 2.60
C ARG A 40 -12.81 2.05 1.77
N GLU A 41 -13.70 1.06 1.75
CA GLU A 41 -14.91 1.10 0.91
C GLU A 41 -15.88 2.22 1.33
N ARG A 42 -15.93 2.56 2.62
CA ARG A 42 -16.68 3.73 3.11
C ARG A 42 -16.23 5.00 2.39
N TRP A 43 -14.92 5.23 2.32
CA TRP A 43 -14.33 6.43 1.70
C TRP A 43 -14.35 6.36 0.17
N THR A 44 -14.18 5.17 -0.39
CA THR A 44 -14.35 4.89 -1.82
C THR A 44 -15.75 5.30 -2.30
N VAL A 45 -16.80 4.79 -1.66
CA VAL A 45 -18.21 5.10 -1.99
C VAL A 45 -18.49 6.59 -1.86
N LYS A 46 -18.05 7.22 -0.76
CA LYS A 46 -18.22 8.65 -0.53
C LYS A 46 -17.59 9.47 -1.67
N SER A 47 -16.30 9.25 -1.94
CA SER A 47 -15.59 10.01 -2.96
C SER A 47 -16.15 9.77 -4.36
N TRP A 48 -16.57 8.54 -4.67
CA TRP A 48 -17.07 8.21 -6.00
C TRP A 48 -18.38 8.95 -6.31
N LYS A 49 -19.27 9.06 -5.32
CA LYS A 49 -20.52 9.84 -5.39
C LYS A 49 -20.27 11.34 -5.50
N GLU A 50 -19.33 11.88 -4.70
CA GLU A 50 -19.02 13.32 -4.68
C GLU A 50 -18.35 13.83 -5.97
N THR A 51 -17.78 12.93 -6.78
CA THR A 51 -16.98 13.28 -7.97
C THR A 51 -17.65 12.85 -9.27
N GLU A 52 -18.94 12.54 -9.24
CA GLU A 52 -19.69 12.18 -10.44
C GLU A 52 -19.67 13.33 -11.47
N GLY A 53 -19.43 12.99 -12.74
CA GLY A 53 -19.31 13.96 -13.84
C GLY A 53 -17.90 14.51 -14.07
N GLU A 54 -16.93 14.22 -13.20
CA GLU A 54 -15.52 14.56 -13.43
C GLU A 54 -14.79 13.54 -14.31
N ASP A 55 -13.61 13.92 -14.83
CA ASP A 55 -12.72 13.01 -15.55
C ASP A 55 -12.31 11.80 -14.69
N LEU A 56 -12.26 10.62 -15.29
CA LEU A 56 -12.02 9.36 -14.58
C LEU A 56 -10.68 9.35 -13.81
N GLN A 57 -9.61 9.94 -14.37
CA GLN A 57 -8.31 9.98 -13.70
C GLN A 57 -8.39 10.84 -12.43
N ILE A 58 -9.07 11.98 -12.52
CA ILE A 58 -9.29 12.89 -11.39
C ILE A 58 -10.14 12.20 -10.32
N ARG A 59 -11.20 11.50 -10.71
CA ARG A 59 -12.05 10.73 -9.78
C ARG A 59 -11.25 9.67 -9.03
N ARG A 60 -10.40 8.91 -9.72
CA ARG A 60 -9.50 7.91 -9.10
C ARG A 60 -8.49 8.56 -8.13
N ALA A 61 -7.90 9.69 -8.52
CA ALA A 61 -6.98 10.43 -7.66
C ALA A 61 -7.66 10.97 -6.39
N LYS A 62 -8.85 11.56 -6.53
CA LYS A 62 -9.66 12.04 -5.40
C LYS A 62 -10.13 10.91 -4.50
N LEU A 63 -10.45 9.74 -5.06
CA LEU A 63 -10.80 8.54 -4.30
C LEU A 63 -9.64 8.12 -3.40
N LEU A 64 -8.44 7.93 -3.96
CA LEU A 64 -7.27 7.56 -3.17
C LEU A 64 -6.96 8.63 -2.11
N LYS A 65 -7.08 9.92 -2.46
CA LYS A 65 -6.95 11.01 -1.50
C LYS A 65 -7.95 10.87 -0.35
N CYS A 66 -9.23 10.66 -0.65
CA CYS A 66 -10.29 10.51 0.35
C CYS A 66 -10.00 9.32 1.27
N VAL A 67 -9.55 8.19 0.73
CA VAL A 67 -9.11 7.03 1.51
C VAL A 67 -7.95 7.43 2.44
N LEU A 68 -6.84 7.94 1.88
CA LEU A 68 -5.64 8.28 2.65
C LEU A 68 -5.88 9.37 3.71
N ASP A 69 -6.78 10.32 3.47
CA ASP A 69 -7.12 11.36 4.44
C ASP A 69 -7.89 10.82 5.65
N ASN A 70 -8.69 9.75 5.46
CA ASN A 70 -9.72 9.38 6.43
C ASN A 70 -9.56 7.99 7.06
N ILE A 71 -8.86 7.04 6.42
CA ILE A 71 -8.71 5.70 7.00
C ILE A 71 -8.09 5.76 8.38
N GLU A 72 -8.50 4.85 9.27
CA GLU A 72 -7.91 4.75 10.60
C GLU A 72 -6.42 4.36 10.54
N ILE A 73 -5.59 5.05 11.30
CA ILE A 73 -4.14 4.81 11.40
C ILE A 73 -3.75 4.46 12.84
N ALA A 74 -2.72 3.64 13.00
CA ALA A 74 -2.17 3.27 14.30
C ALA A 74 -0.63 3.19 14.25
N ILE A 75 -0.01 3.43 15.41
CA ILE A 75 1.41 3.19 15.68
C ILE A 75 1.47 2.26 16.89
N HIS A 76 2.07 1.09 16.72
CA HIS A 76 2.27 0.14 17.80
C HIS A 76 3.62 0.37 18.51
N PRO A 77 3.76 -0.02 19.79
CA PRO A 77 4.99 0.23 20.55
C PRO A 77 6.28 -0.30 19.90
N PHE A 78 6.16 -1.42 19.17
CA PHE A 78 7.27 -2.09 18.49
C PHE A 78 7.55 -1.58 17.07
N ASP A 79 6.74 -0.65 16.53
CA ASP A 79 6.91 -0.18 15.16
C ASP A 79 8.20 0.67 15.06
N GLU A 80 9.12 0.27 14.18
CA GLU A 80 10.28 1.09 13.79
C GLU A 80 9.94 1.92 12.55
N ILE A 81 9.25 1.30 11.60
CA ILE A 81 8.68 1.93 10.40
C ILE A 81 7.16 1.93 10.55
N VAL A 82 6.50 3.06 10.31
CA VAL A 82 5.05 3.20 10.46
C VAL A 82 4.32 3.21 9.11
N GLY A 83 2.98 3.11 9.14
CA GLY A 83 2.17 2.95 7.94
C GLY A 83 1.69 1.51 7.78
N ARG A 84 0.42 1.25 8.04
CA ARG A 84 -0.25 -0.05 7.84
C ARG A 84 -1.56 0.17 7.07
N PRO A 85 -2.06 -0.82 6.31
CA PRO A 85 -3.37 -0.73 5.65
C PRO A 85 -4.53 -0.56 6.62
N THR A 86 -4.38 -1.07 7.84
CA THR A 86 -5.38 -1.09 8.90
C THR A 86 -4.71 -0.75 10.23
N PRO A 87 -5.46 -0.34 11.27
CA PRO A 87 -4.90 -0.10 12.61
C PRO A 87 -4.46 -1.38 13.33
N TRP A 88 -4.65 -2.55 12.72
CA TRP A 88 -4.27 -3.84 13.27
C TRP A 88 -2.91 -4.30 12.76
N VAL A 89 -2.28 -5.21 13.51
CA VAL A 89 -0.99 -5.80 13.11
C VAL A 89 -1.14 -6.61 11.82
N ILE A 90 -2.20 -7.42 11.74
CA ILE A 90 -2.62 -8.15 10.54
C ILE A 90 -4.07 -7.78 10.24
N GLY A 91 -4.32 -7.37 9.00
CA GLY A 91 -5.64 -7.05 8.50
C GLY A 91 -5.57 -6.47 7.09
N CYS A 92 -6.58 -6.77 6.28
CA CYS A 92 -6.65 -6.33 4.89
C CYS A 92 -7.81 -5.36 4.66
N GLN A 93 -7.64 -4.52 3.64
CA GLN A 93 -8.70 -3.69 3.07
C GLN A 93 -9.31 -4.41 1.87
N THR A 94 -10.42 -3.89 1.36
CA THR A 94 -11.17 -4.47 0.23
C THR A 94 -11.13 -3.55 -1.00
N SER A 95 -11.35 -4.10 -2.19
CA SER A 95 -11.20 -3.36 -3.46
C SER A 95 -12.36 -3.57 -4.43
N ILE A 96 -13.59 -3.39 -3.98
CA ILE A 96 -14.81 -3.67 -4.77
C ILE A 96 -14.89 -2.74 -6.00
N ASP A 97 -14.44 -1.49 -5.87
CA ASP A 97 -14.34 -0.53 -6.98
C ASP A 97 -13.47 -1.01 -8.15
N CYS A 98 -12.46 -1.85 -7.86
CA CYS A 98 -11.58 -2.40 -8.87
C CYS A 98 -12.03 -3.81 -9.30
N CYS A 99 -12.45 -4.64 -8.35
CA CYS A 99 -12.61 -6.08 -8.50
C CYS A 99 -14.05 -6.55 -8.64
N GLY A 100 -15.00 -5.64 -8.52
CA GLY A 100 -16.42 -5.96 -8.54
C GLY A 100 -16.84 -6.73 -7.28
N ASP A 101 -17.93 -7.47 -7.39
CA ASP A 101 -18.47 -8.27 -6.29
C ASP A 101 -17.69 -9.58 -6.11
N TYR A 102 -16.50 -9.49 -5.52
CA TYR A 102 -15.55 -10.61 -5.43
C TYR A 102 -15.52 -11.30 -4.05
N ILE A 103 -16.12 -10.69 -3.01
CA ILE A 103 -16.02 -11.16 -1.62
C ILE A 103 -17.05 -12.28 -1.40
N PRO A 104 -16.61 -13.53 -1.14
CA PRO A 104 -17.54 -14.63 -0.91
C PRO A 104 -18.42 -14.36 0.32
N GLY A 105 -19.73 -14.64 0.22
CA GLY A 105 -20.65 -14.52 1.36
C GLY A 105 -20.97 -13.08 1.80
N ILE A 106 -20.56 -12.06 1.05
CA ILE A 106 -20.91 -10.65 1.34
C ILE A 106 -22.43 -10.40 1.41
N TRP A 107 -23.23 -11.21 0.72
CA TRP A 107 -24.70 -11.14 0.72
C TRP A 107 -25.37 -11.99 1.79
N ASP A 108 -24.61 -12.78 2.54
CA ASP A 108 -25.13 -13.59 3.63
C ASP A 108 -25.22 -12.75 4.91
N ASP A 109 -26.31 -12.86 5.66
CA ASP A 109 -26.51 -12.06 6.88
C ASP A 109 -25.70 -12.57 8.09
N SER A 110 -24.94 -13.66 7.92
CA SER A 110 -24.06 -14.20 8.96
C SER A 110 -22.91 -13.25 9.33
N GLY A 111 -22.52 -12.36 8.40
CA GLY A 111 -21.34 -11.51 8.54
C GLY A 111 -20.03 -12.29 8.63
N SER A 112 -20.02 -13.59 8.30
CA SER A 112 -18.86 -14.47 8.41
C SER A 112 -18.58 -15.13 7.07
N PHE A 113 -17.35 -15.00 6.60
CA PHE A 113 -16.95 -15.57 5.30
C PHE A 113 -15.48 -16.02 5.31
N ALA A 114 -15.17 -16.96 4.44
CA ALA A 114 -13.80 -17.41 4.21
C ALA A 114 -13.01 -16.31 3.48
N ALA A 115 -12.11 -15.62 4.19
CA ALA A 115 -11.25 -14.58 3.61
C ALA A 115 -10.15 -15.17 2.72
N THR A 116 -9.57 -16.31 3.11
CA THR A 116 -8.55 -17.06 2.35
C THR A 116 -8.97 -18.53 2.24
N LEU A 117 -8.04 -19.41 1.83
CA LEU A 117 -8.25 -20.86 1.84
C LEU A 117 -8.37 -21.44 3.26
N ASP A 118 -7.65 -20.85 4.20
CA ASP A 118 -7.43 -21.36 5.56
C ASP A 118 -7.94 -20.41 6.66
N ALA A 119 -8.49 -19.25 6.29
CA ALA A 119 -8.98 -18.25 7.23
C ALA A 119 -10.44 -17.86 7.00
N THR A 120 -11.20 -17.89 8.08
CA THR A 120 -12.53 -17.29 8.18
C THR A 120 -12.44 -16.01 9.00
N VAL A 121 -13.14 -14.97 8.54
CA VAL A 121 -13.24 -13.69 9.22
C VAL A 121 -14.70 -13.37 9.50
N SER A 122 -14.94 -12.55 10.51
CA SER A 122 -16.27 -12.02 10.80
C SER A 122 -16.22 -10.50 10.83
N ILE A 123 -17.25 -9.88 10.28
CA ILE A 123 -17.44 -8.43 10.21
C ILE A 123 -18.77 -8.04 10.85
N SER A 124 -18.86 -6.83 11.40
CA SER A 124 -20.12 -6.32 11.93
C SER A 124 -21.17 -6.12 10.83
N SER A 125 -22.45 -6.11 11.19
CA SER A 125 -23.54 -5.81 10.24
C SER A 125 -23.38 -4.42 9.59
N GLU A 126 -22.84 -3.45 10.33
CA GLU A 126 -22.48 -2.14 9.75
C GLU A 126 -21.40 -2.29 8.68
N GLY A 127 -20.32 -3.00 8.99
CA GLY A 127 -19.25 -3.24 8.04
C GLY A 127 -19.72 -3.97 6.78
N LEU A 128 -20.60 -4.96 6.95
CA LEU A 128 -21.20 -5.69 5.85
C LEU A 128 -22.06 -4.78 4.95
N ASN A 129 -22.82 -3.86 5.54
CA ASN A 129 -23.62 -2.89 4.79
C ASN A 129 -22.75 -1.92 3.98
N ILE A 130 -21.59 -1.51 4.50
CA ILE A 130 -20.62 -0.68 3.75
C ILE A 130 -20.13 -1.43 2.51
N LEU A 131 -19.73 -2.70 2.68
CA LEU A 131 -19.26 -3.52 1.55
C LEU A 131 -20.38 -3.72 0.51
N ARG A 132 -21.60 -4.05 0.96
CA ARG A 132 -22.78 -4.22 0.08
C ARG A 132 -23.15 -2.93 -0.64
N GLU A 133 -23.04 -1.77 0.01
CA GLU A 133 -23.27 -0.47 -0.64
C GLU A 133 -22.25 -0.23 -1.75
N SER A 134 -20.97 -0.53 -1.51
CA SER A 134 -19.94 -0.46 -2.55
C SER A 134 -20.24 -1.41 -3.71
N ALA A 135 -20.58 -2.67 -3.43
CA ALA A 135 -20.93 -3.65 -4.46
C ALA A 135 -22.12 -3.20 -5.32
N LYS A 136 -23.15 -2.59 -4.70
CA LYS A 136 -24.28 -2.01 -5.45
C LYS A 136 -23.88 -0.82 -6.30
N LEU A 137 -23.04 0.07 -5.74
CA LEU A 137 -22.61 1.26 -6.45
C LEU A 137 -21.79 0.88 -7.68
N PHE A 138 -20.81 -0.01 -7.54
CA PHE A 138 -19.89 -0.40 -8.62
C PHE A 138 -20.39 -1.55 -9.50
N GLY A 139 -21.54 -2.16 -9.16
CA GLY A 139 -22.14 -3.23 -9.95
C GLY A 139 -22.40 -2.84 -11.40
N GLY A 140 -21.94 -3.67 -12.32
CA GLY A 140 -22.05 -3.45 -13.77
C GLY A 140 -21.07 -2.43 -14.35
N GLN A 141 -20.18 -1.84 -13.54
CA GLN A 141 -19.17 -0.87 -13.98
C GLN A 141 -17.75 -1.20 -13.48
N SER A 142 -17.56 -2.31 -12.77
CA SER A 142 -16.21 -2.75 -12.40
C SER A 142 -15.41 -3.25 -13.60
N LEU A 143 -14.07 -3.22 -13.49
CA LEU A 143 -13.19 -3.65 -14.57
C LEU A 143 -13.47 -5.11 -15.02
N PRO A 144 -13.60 -6.11 -14.12
CA PRO A 144 -13.94 -7.47 -14.52
C PRO A 144 -15.28 -7.56 -15.25
N GLU A 145 -16.32 -6.94 -14.72
CA GLU A 145 -17.67 -7.00 -15.31
C GLU A 145 -17.72 -6.37 -16.70
N MET A 146 -17.11 -5.19 -16.86
CA MET A 146 -17.02 -4.53 -18.16
C MET A 146 -16.22 -5.37 -19.17
N THR A 147 -15.16 -6.03 -18.72
CA THR A 147 -14.34 -6.90 -19.57
C THR A 147 -15.09 -8.16 -19.98
N TYR A 148 -15.79 -8.83 -19.05
CA TYR A 148 -16.65 -9.96 -19.38
C TYR A 148 -17.76 -9.57 -20.35
N LYS A 149 -18.43 -8.43 -20.12
CA LYS A 149 -19.48 -7.93 -21.02
C LYS A 149 -18.96 -7.70 -22.45
N ALA A 150 -17.74 -7.17 -22.59
CA ALA A 150 -17.11 -6.98 -23.90
C ALA A 150 -16.81 -8.31 -24.61
N TRP A 151 -16.27 -9.29 -23.88
CA TRP A 151 -16.04 -10.63 -24.42
C TRP A 151 -17.35 -11.34 -24.78
N GLU A 152 -18.34 -11.33 -23.90
CA GLU A 152 -19.64 -11.97 -24.13
C GLU A 152 -20.34 -11.41 -25.37
N ALA A 153 -20.24 -10.10 -25.61
CA ALA A 153 -20.78 -9.48 -26.82
C ALA A 153 -20.10 -9.95 -28.12
N LEU A 154 -18.84 -10.37 -28.05
CA LEU A 154 -18.05 -10.80 -29.21
C LEU A 154 -18.12 -12.33 -29.43
N VAL A 155 -18.02 -13.11 -28.36
CA VAL A 155 -17.81 -14.58 -28.42
C VAL A 155 -18.79 -15.39 -27.58
N GLY A 156 -19.81 -14.77 -26.99
CA GLY A 156 -20.75 -15.45 -26.09
C GLY A 156 -20.07 -15.98 -24.82
N SER A 157 -20.43 -17.18 -24.38
CA SER A 157 -19.91 -17.76 -23.12
C SER A 157 -18.44 -18.15 -23.15
N TRP A 158 -17.78 -18.12 -24.31
CA TRP A 158 -16.45 -18.71 -24.50
C TRP A 158 -15.40 -18.28 -23.47
N ALA A 159 -15.34 -17.00 -23.12
CA ALA A 159 -14.38 -16.50 -22.13
C ALA A 159 -14.58 -17.13 -20.74
N ARG A 160 -15.83 -17.33 -20.33
CA ARG A 160 -16.18 -18.00 -19.06
C ARG A 160 -15.99 -19.52 -19.16
N ASP A 161 -16.32 -20.11 -20.31
CA ASP A 161 -16.10 -21.54 -20.56
C ASP A 161 -14.61 -21.88 -20.48
N ALA A 162 -13.74 -21.02 -21.00
CA ALA A 162 -12.28 -21.17 -20.92
C ALA A 162 -11.77 -21.10 -19.46
N GLU A 163 -12.30 -20.19 -18.64
CA GLU A 163 -11.98 -20.11 -17.21
C GLU A 163 -12.51 -21.32 -16.42
N ALA A 164 -13.74 -21.77 -16.70
CA ALA A 164 -14.33 -22.96 -16.09
C ALA A 164 -13.54 -24.23 -16.45
N ALA A 165 -13.07 -24.33 -17.69
CA ALA A 165 -12.19 -25.40 -18.17
C ALA A 165 -10.72 -25.25 -17.72
N LYS A 166 -10.40 -24.22 -16.93
CA LYS A 166 -9.04 -23.93 -16.42
C LYS A 166 -7.99 -23.71 -17.52
N LEU A 167 -8.41 -23.22 -18.69
CA LEU A 167 -7.51 -22.83 -19.78
C LEU A 167 -6.89 -21.45 -19.56
N LYS A 168 -7.46 -20.65 -18.65
CA LYS A 168 -7.00 -19.31 -18.30
C LYS A 168 -7.00 -19.14 -16.77
N ASP A 169 -5.83 -18.78 -16.23
CA ASP A 169 -5.58 -18.56 -14.79
C ASP A 169 -4.54 -17.42 -14.65
N PRO A 170 -4.79 -16.39 -13.82
CA PRO A 170 -5.98 -16.16 -13.01
C PRO A 170 -7.17 -15.61 -13.79
N SER A 171 -8.37 -15.79 -13.23
CA SER A 171 -9.63 -15.23 -13.74
C SER A 171 -9.63 -13.69 -13.72
N LEU A 172 -10.56 -13.05 -14.45
CA LEU A 172 -10.51 -11.59 -14.63
C LEU A 172 -10.79 -10.83 -13.33
N ASP A 173 -11.56 -11.43 -12.42
CA ASP A 173 -11.87 -10.90 -11.09
C ASP A 173 -10.69 -10.93 -10.11
N ALA A 174 -9.57 -11.57 -10.48
CA ALA A 174 -8.31 -11.42 -9.75
C ALA A 174 -7.66 -10.04 -9.92
N VAL A 175 -8.07 -9.26 -10.94
CA VAL A 175 -7.67 -7.87 -11.19
C VAL A 175 -6.15 -7.67 -11.16
N ILE A 176 -5.43 -8.59 -11.79
CA ILE A 176 -4.03 -8.40 -12.12
C ILE A 176 -3.95 -7.47 -13.34
N THR A 177 -4.03 -6.18 -13.07
CA THR A 177 -3.97 -5.12 -14.08
C THR A 177 -2.53 -4.79 -14.44
N GLY A 178 -2.34 -4.05 -15.54
CA GLY A 178 -1.03 -3.46 -15.84
C GLY A 178 -0.55 -2.62 -14.64
N GLN A 179 0.72 -2.76 -14.28
CA GLN A 179 1.36 -2.15 -13.09
C GLN A 179 1.08 -2.83 -11.73
N SER A 180 0.25 -3.88 -11.63
CA SER A 180 0.13 -4.68 -10.39
C SER A 180 1.50 -5.21 -9.92
N THR A 181 2.35 -5.61 -10.87
CA THR A 181 3.76 -5.95 -10.63
C THR A 181 4.69 -4.89 -11.20
N SER A 182 5.08 -3.92 -10.37
CA SER A 182 5.96 -2.81 -10.79
C SER A 182 6.97 -2.42 -9.73
N VAL A 183 8.17 -2.05 -10.19
CA VAL A 183 9.21 -1.43 -9.37
C VAL A 183 9.08 0.07 -9.52
N LEU A 184 8.78 0.77 -8.43
CA LEU A 184 8.76 2.23 -8.45
C LEU A 184 10.18 2.76 -8.72
N SER A 185 10.27 3.99 -9.22
CA SER A 185 11.54 4.67 -9.46
C SER A 185 12.21 5.11 -8.14
N TRP A 186 12.52 4.16 -7.26
CA TRP A 186 13.00 4.39 -5.90
C TRP A 186 14.20 5.32 -5.84
N ARG A 187 15.18 5.15 -6.72
CA ARG A 187 16.34 6.05 -6.80
C ARG A 187 15.95 7.51 -7.01
N LYS A 188 14.93 7.80 -7.83
CA LYS A 188 14.44 9.16 -8.04
C LYS A 188 13.60 9.61 -6.85
N ILE A 189 12.63 8.80 -6.40
CA ILE A 189 11.77 9.10 -5.24
C ILE A 189 12.61 9.48 -4.01
N LEU A 190 13.60 8.67 -3.65
CA LEU A 190 14.45 8.92 -2.49
C LEU A 190 15.36 10.15 -2.65
N LYS A 191 15.72 10.51 -3.90
CA LYS A 191 16.62 11.62 -4.20
C LYS A 191 15.92 12.97 -4.30
N VAL A 192 14.66 13.02 -4.75
CA VAL A 192 13.94 14.30 -4.97
C VAL A 192 12.70 14.45 -4.10
N GLY A 193 12.27 13.40 -3.40
CA GLY A 193 11.00 13.37 -2.67
C GLY A 193 9.78 13.42 -3.61
N LEU A 194 8.58 13.27 -3.05
CA LEU A 194 7.35 13.42 -3.83
C LEU A 194 7.11 14.88 -4.24
N ARG A 195 7.66 15.86 -3.49
CA ARG A 195 7.61 17.28 -3.85
C ARG A 195 8.27 17.53 -5.22
N GLY A 196 9.41 16.90 -5.49
CA GLY A 196 10.07 17.02 -6.80
C GLY A 196 9.23 16.51 -7.97
N TYR A 197 8.41 15.46 -7.77
CA TYR A 197 7.47 15.00 -8.80
C TYR A 197 6.27 15.93 -8.97
N ILE A 198 5.77 16.51 -7.88
CA ILE A 198 4.71 17.52 -7.92
C ILE A 198 5.16 18.74 -8.73
N ASP A 199 6.38 19.22 -8.47
CA ASP A 199 6.93 20.39 -9.17
C ASP A 199 7.17 20.10 -10.66
N GLU A 200 7.59 18.88 -11.00
CA GLU A 200 7.68 18.43 -12.39
C GLU A 200 6.30 18.42 -13.08
N CYS A 201 5.25 17.92 -12.42
CA CYS A 201 3.89 17.93 -12.96
C CYS A 201 3.37 19.37 -13.17
N LYS A 202 3.61 20.27 -12.21
CA LYS A 202 3.25 21.69 -12.33
C LYS A 202 3.95 22.34 -13.51
N LYS A 203 5.25 22.09 -13.67
CA LYS A 203 6.02 22.58 -14.81
C LYS A 203 5.48 22.07 -16.14
N HIS A 204 5.11 20.79 -16.23
CA HIS A 204 4.52 20.25 -17.46
C HIS A 204 3.19 20.92 -17.81
N ILE A 205 2.36 21.25 -16.82
CA ILE A 205 1.12 22.02 -17.03
C ILE A 205 1.42 23.42 -17.56
N GLU A 206 2.39 24.12 -16.97
CA GLU A 206 2.82 25.46 -17.42
C GLU A 206 3.34 25.43 -18.87
N ASP A 207 4.23 24.49 -19.18
CA ASP A 207 4.81 24.30 -20.50
C ASP A 207 3.72 23.94 -21.54
N TYR A 208 2.74 23.11 -21.16
CA TYR A 208 1.59 22.77 -22.01
C TYR A 208 0.74 24.00 -22.36
N ILE A 209 0.46 24.87 -21.38
CA ILE A 209 -0.30 26.11 -21.58
C ILE A 209 0.49 27.05 -22.50
N ALA A 210 1.79 27.23 -22.25
CA ALA A 210 2.65 28.09 -23.07
C ALA A 210 2.74 27.60 -24.53
N ALA A 211 2.79 26.29 -24.74
CA ALA A 211 2.81 25.66 -26.06
C ALA A 211 1.43 25.61 -26.75
N ARG A 212 0.35 26.06 -26.09
CA ARG A 212 -1.04 25.94 -26.57
C ARG A 212 -1.41 24.50 -26.93
N GLY A 213 -1.04 23.56 -26.05
CA GLY A 213 -1.37 22.15 -26.24
C GLY A 213 -2.88 21.90 -26.37
N THR A 214 -3.25 20.84 -27.09
CA THR A 214 -4.66 20.47 -27.36
C THR A 214 -5.05 19.10 -26.78
N ASP A 215 -4.09 18.34 -26.29
CA ASP A 215 -4.28 17.02 -25.68
C ASP A 215 -4.56 17.16 -24.17
N ILE A 216 -5.83 17.29 -23.82
CA ILE A 216 -6.28 17.56 -22.44
C ILE A 216 -5.99 16.40 -21.49
N ASP A 217 -5.86 15.17 -21.98
CA ASP A 217 -5.63 13.99 -21.14
C ASP A 217 -4.32 14.09 -20.36
N LYS A 218 -3.32 14.80 -20.92
CA LYS A 218 -2.07 15.12 -20.21
C LYS A 218 -2.30 16.01 -18.99
N ILE A 219 -3.18 17.00 -19.10
CA ILE A 219 -3.52 17.88 -17.99
C ILE A 219 -4.22 17.09 -16.89
N TYR A 220 -5.21 16.26 -17.25
CA TYR A 220 -5.88 15.39 -16.27
C TYR A 220 -4.90 14.45 -15.58
N PHE A 221 -3.95 13.87 -16.33
CA PHE A 221 -2.90 13.03 -15.75
C PHE A 221 -2.04 13.81 -14.74
N TRP A 222 -1.48 14.96 -15.10
CA TRP A 222 -0.60 15.72 -14.21
C TRP A 222 -1.35 16.26 -12.98
N GLN A 223 -2.59 16.69 -13.13
CA GLN A 223 -3.44 17.10 -12.01
C GLN A 223 -3.74 15.93 -11.07
N SER A 224 -4.09 14.77 -11.64
CA SER A 224 -4.33 13.54 -10.88
C SER A 224 -3.08 13.11 -10.10
N ALA A 225 -1.91 13.16 -10.74
CA ALA A 225 -0.64 12.85 -10.09
C ALA A 225 -0.35 13.81 -8.93
N ILE A 226 -0.57 15.13 -9.10
CA ILE A 226 -0.41 16.10 -8.00
C ILE A 226 -1.34 15.77 -6.83
N ILE A 227 -2.62 15.48 -7.09
CA ILE A 227 -3.60 15.13 -6.05
C ILE A 227 -3.14 13.90 -5.25
N VAL A 228 -2.70 12.84 -5.94
CA VAL A 228 -2.23 11.61 -5.29
C VAL A 228 -0.97 11.88 -4.47
N LEU A 229 0.03 12.55 -5.05
CA LEU A 229 1.31 12.80 -4.37
C LEU A 229 1.12 13.67 -3.11
N GLU A 230 0.29 14.71 -3.17
CA GLU A 230 -0.07 15.50 -1.99
C GLU A 230 -0.83 14.67 -0.95
N ALA A 231 -1.71 13.75 -1.38
CA ALA A 231 -2.41 12.84 -0.46
C ALA A 231 -1.44 11.92 0.31
N VAL A 232 -0.41 11.39 -0.36
CA VAL A 232 0.61 10.55 0.29
C VAL A 232 1.43 11.36 1.30
N ILE A 233 1.80 12.60 0.96
CA ILE A 233 2.49 13.52 1.87
C ILE A 233 1.61 13.80 3.11
N ASN A 234 0.35 14.16 2.90
CA ASN A 234 -0.58 14.42 3.99
C ASN A 234 -0.80 13.18 4.87
N HIS A 235 -0.85 11.99 4.27
CA HIS A 235 -0.95 10.74 5.03
C HIS A 235 0.27 10.51 5.93
N ALA A 236 1.48 10.80 5.45
CA ALA A 236 2.68 10.76 6.28
C ALA A 236 2.62 11.79 7.43
N HIS A 237 2.11 12.98 7.16
CA HIS A 237 1.90 14.00 8.20
C HIS A 237 0.87 13.57 9.27
N ARG A 238 -0.18 12.82 8.90
CA ARG A 238 -1.12 12.23 9.88
C ARG A 238 -0.39 11.28 10.85
N TYR A 239 0.57 10.51 10.34
CA TYR A 239 1.42 9.65 11.19
C TYR A 239 2.36 10.44 12.08
N ALA A 240 2.90 11.57 11.58
CA ALA A 240 3.70 12.47 12.41
C ALA A 240 2.88 13.07 13.56
N ASP A 241 1.67 13.57 13.28
CA ASP A 241 0.75 14.11 14.29
C ASP A 241 0.36 13.06 15.34
N LEU A 242 0.07 11.83 14.89
CA LEU A 242 -0.23 10.72 15.80
C LEU A 242 0.97 10.37 16.69
N ALA A 243 2.17 10.30 16.12
CA ALA A 243 3.39 10.00 16.88
C ALA A 243 3.69 11.09 17.94
N GLU A 244 3.51 12.37 17.60
CA GLU A 244 3.63 13.49 18.55
C GLU A 244 2.58 13.39 19.66
N SER A 245 1.32 13.10 19.31
CA SER A 245 0.26 12.93 20.31
C SER A 245 0.51 11.75 21.24
N LEU A 246 1.07 10.65 20.75
CA LEU A 246 1.43 9.50 21.57
C LEU A 246 2.62 9.84 22.46
N ALA A 247 3.65 10.49 21.92
CA ALA A 247 4.83 10.92 22.68
C ALA A 247 4.46 11.83 23.86
N ALA A 248 3.52 12.76 23.66
CA ALA A 248 3.04 13.66 24.72
C ALA A 248 2.39 12.93 25.91
N LYS A 249 1.86 11.72 25.69
CA LYS A 249 1.18 10.89 26.69
C LYS A 249 2.07 9.74 27.21
N GLU A 250 3.21 9.51 26.58
CA GLU A 250 4.11 8.39 26.90
C GLU A 250 4.92 8.69 28.16
N ALA A 251 4.90 7.79 29.14
CA ALA A 251 5.61 7.92 30.40
C ALA A 251 7.09 7.49 30.28
N ASP A 252 7.38 6.44 29.48
CA ASP A 252 8.73 5.96 29.26
C ASP A 252 9.52 6.93 28.38
N ALA A 253 10.61 7.49 28.91
CA ALA A 253 11.45 8.44 28.19
C ALA A 253 12.07 7.88 26.90
N LYS A 254 12.40 6.59 26.85
CA LYS A 254 12.94 5.94 25.65
C LYS A 254 11.87 5.78 24.59
N GLN A 255 10.67 5.33 24.96
CA GLN A 255 9.55 5.20 24.03
C GLN A 255 9.09 6.57 23.51
N ARG A 256 9.08 7.58 24.38
CA ARG A 256 8.81 8.97 24.00
C ARG A 256 9.81 9.47 22.96
N ALA A 257 11.11 9.26 23.19
CA ALA A 257 12.15 9.65 22.24
C ALA A 257 12.01 8.91 20.89
N HIS A 258 11.64 7.63 20.94
CA HIS A 258 11.35 6.83 19.74
C HIS A 258 10.18 7.39 18.94
N LEU A 259 9.06 7.70 19.59
CA LEU A 259 7.89 8.30 18.94
C LEU A 259 8.21 9.67 18.33
N LEU A 260 8.99 10.52 19.03
CA LEU A 260 9.43 11.81 18.48
C LEU A 260 10.35 11.64 17.26
N LYS A 261 11.16 10.57 17.22
CA LYS A 261 11.97 10.22 16.05
C LYS A 261 11.07 9.82 14.87
N ILE A 262 10.06 8.97 15.09
CA ILE A 262 9.06 8.61 14.07
C ILE A 262 8.37 9.89 13.55
N ALA A 263 7.94 10.78 14.45
CA ALA A 263 7.30 12.02 14.07
C ALA A 263 8.18 12.88 13.15
N ALA A 264 9.44 13.09 13.53
CA ALA A 264 10.40 13.87 12.75
C ALA A 264 10.64 13.27 11.36
N VAL A 265 10.70 11.94 11.25
CA VAL A 265 10.86 11.24 9.97
C VAL A 265 9.60 11.40 9.11
N CYS A 266 8.42 11.12 9.66
CA CYS A 266 7.15 11.19 8.92
C CYS A 266 6.76 12.62 8.52
N ARG A 267 7.25 13.62 9.25
CA ARG A 267 7.09 15.04 8.88
C ARG A 267 7.95 15.42 7.67
N TYR A 268 9.02 14.68 7.40
CA TYR A 268 10.00 15.04 6.38
C TYR A 268 9.87 14.19 5.11
N VAL A 269 9.71 12.87 5.25
CA VAL A 269 9.48 11.93 4.12
C VAL A 269 8.04 11.42 4.08
N PRO A 270 7.48 11.19 2.88
CA PRO A 270 8.15 11.12 1.58
C PRO A 270 8.17 12.46 0.82
N GLU A 271 7.77 13.58 1.43
CA GLU A 271 7.75 14.89 0.77
C GLU A 271 9.12 15.28 0.21
N ASN A 272 10.17 15.14 1.03
CA ASN A 272 11.52 15.62 0.75
C ASN A 272 12.50 14.47 0.44
N PRO A 273 13.68 14.76 -0.13
CA PRO A 273 14.75 13.78 -0.32
C PRO A 273 15.16 13.13 0.99
N ALA A 274 15.19 11.80 1.05
CA ALA A 274 15.64 11.07 2.24
C ALA A 274 17.10 11.44 2.58
N ARG A 275 17.42 11.60 3.86
CA ARG A 275 18.75 12.00 4.36
C ARG A 275 19.53 10.85 4.99
N ASN A 276 18.83 9.83 5.46
CA ASN A 276 19.36 8.68 6.18
C ASN A 276 18.55 7.42 5.83
N LEU A 277 18.96 6.26 6.34
CA LEU A 277 18.30 4.99 6.04
C LEU A 277 16.87 4.94 6.58
N HIS A 278 16.62 5.47 7.77
CA HIS A 278 15.28 5.48 8.36
C HIS A 278 14.29 6.23 7.44
N GLU A 279 14.65 7.42 7.01
CA GLU A 279 13.85 8.21 6.07
C GLU A 279 13.68 7.52 4.72
N ALA A 280 14.71 6.82 4.22
CA ALA A 280 14.59 6.07 2.97
C ALA A 280 13.57 4.92 3.08
N LEU A 281 13.66 4.13 4.15
CA LEU A 281 12.75 3.02 4.42
C LEU A 281 11.31 3.50 4.70
N GLN A 282 11.15 4.56 5.48
CA GLN A 282 9.85 5.15 5.77
C GLN A 282 9.21 5.77 4.51
N SER A 283 10.00 6.41 3.64
CA SER A 283 9.52 6.89 2.34
C SER A 283 9.03 5.73 1.47
N MET A 284 9.79 4.63 1.41
CA MET A 284 9.37 3.43 0.68
C MET A 284 8.05 2.87 1.22
N GLN A 285 7.89 2.84 2.55
CA GLN A 285 6.67 2.33 3.16
C GLN A 285 5.44 3.17 2.84
N PHE A 286 5.53 4.50 2.89
CA PHE A 286 4.39 5.36 2.54
C PHE A 286 3.99 5.24 1.07
N CYS A 287 4.96 5.14 0.16
CA CYS A 287 4.67 4.88 -1.25
C CYS A 287 4.03 3.50 -1.46
N ASN A 288 4.52 2.47 -0.78
CA ASN A 288 3.94 1.13 -0.81
C ASN A 288 2.50 1.12 -0.27
N LEU A 289 2.27 1.78 0.87
CA LEU A 289 0.95 1.90 1.48
C LEU A 289 -0.05 2.58 0.54
N ALA A 290 0.35 3.68 -0.12
CA ALA A 290 -0.50 4.37 -1.06
C ALA A 290 -0.87 3.49 -2.27
N LYS A 291 0.10 2.81 -2.88
CA LYS A 291 -0.13 1.89 -4.01
C LYS A 291 -1.05 0.73 -3.61
N MET A 292 -0.82 0.15 -2.43
CA MET A 292 -1.66 -0.91 -1.89
C MET A 292 -3.09 -0.41 -1.59
N LEU A 293 -3.27 0.80 -1.07
CA LEU A 293 -4.62 1.34 -0.82
C LEU A 293 -5.34 1.81 -2.09
N GLU A 294 -4.62 2.08 -3.17
CA GLU A 294 -5.20 2.35 -4.49
C GLU A 294 -5.93 1.11 -5.04
N ASN A 295 -5.32 -0.07 -4.89
CA ASN A 295 -5.92 -1.37 -5.19
C ASN A 295 -5.40 -2.43 -4.19
N PRO A 296 -6.15 -2.73 -3.11
CA PRO A 296 -5.74 -3.73 -2.13
C PRO A 296 -5.53 -5.16 -2.65
N ILE A 297 -5.95 -5.47 -3.88
CA ILE A 297 -5.67 -6.77 -4.48
C ILE A 297 -4.32 -6.73 -5.21
N GLN A 298 -3.30 -7.30 -4.57
CA GLN A 298 -1.99 -7.61 -5.15
C GLN A 298 -1.22 -6.41 -5.75
N ASN A 299 -1.55 -5.15 -5.38
CA ASN A 299 -0.88 -3.95 -5.89
C ASN A 299 0.20 -3.42 -4.92
N ASN A 300 1.24 -4.22 -4.68
CA ASN A 300 2.35 -3.83 -3.80
C ASN A 300 3.53 -3.31 -4.60
N CYS A 301 4.32 -2.42 -4.01
CA CYS A 301 5.53 -1.95 -4.66
C CYS A 301 6.61 -3.03 -4.60
N HIS A 302 7.18 -3.38 -5.74
CA HIS A 302 8.39 -4.19 -5.76
C HIS A 302 9.60 -3.32 -5.44
N TRP A 303 10.56 -3.89 -4.71
CA TRP A 303 11.75 -3.15 -4.28
C TRP A 303 12.82 -3.14 -5.38
N GLY A 304 12.89 -4.19 -6.19
CA GLY A 304 13.95 -4.32 -7.19
C GLY A 304 15.32 -4.32 -6.54
N ARG A 305 16.24 -3.49 -7.03
CA ARG A 305 17.64 -3.45 -6.57
C ARG A 305 17.83 -2.58 -5.32
N ALA A 306 17.14 -2.93 -4.24
CA ALA A 306 17.21 -2.23 -2.94
C ALA A 306 18.64 -2.14 -2.40
N ASP A 307 19.42 -3.20 -2.62
CA ASP A 307 20.85 -3.27 -2.35
C ASP A 307 21.66 -2.13 -3.00
N GLN A 308 21.20 -1.56 -4.13
CA GLN A 308 21.94 -0.52 -4.85
C GLN A 308 21.53 0.89 -4.46
N TYR A 309 20.24 1.15 -4.25
CA TYR A 309 19.76 2.51 -3.94
C TYR A 309 19.68 2.80 -2.44
N LEU A 310 19.67 1.78 -1.57
CA LEU A 310 19.76 1.95 -0.11
C LEU A 310 21.20 1.94 0.41
N TYR A 311 22.16 1.44 -0.37
CA TYR A 311 23.55 1.27 0.06
C TYR A 311 24.18 2.55 0.59
N ASP A 312 24.01 3.66 -0.11
CA ASP A 312 24.63 4.93 0.26
C ASP A 312 24.06 5.45 1.59
N TYR A 313 22.75 5.27 1.83
CA TYR A 313 22.09 5.60 3.09
C TYR A 313 22.60 4.72 4.24
N PHE A 314 22.65 3.40 4.03
CA PHE A 314 23.14 2.44 5.01
C PHE A 314 24.59 2.73 5.42
N MET A 315 25.48 2.92 4.45
CA MET A 315 26.89 3.17 4.72
C MET A 315 27.12 4.55 5.34
N ASN A 316 26.32 5.56 4.99
CA ASN A 316 26.40 6.88 5.62
C ASN A 316 26.02 6.82 7.09
N ASP A 317 24.90 6.18 7.43
CA ASP A 317 24.45 6.04 8.82
C ASP A 317 25.45 5.24 9.66
N LEU A 318 25.98 4.14 9.12
CA LEU A 318 27.00 3.34 9.78
C LEU A 318 28.27 4.17 10.09
N LYS A 319 28.73 4.99 9.14
CA LYS A 319 29.88 5.89 9.34
C LYS A 319 29.61 6.99 10.36
N ASN A 320 28.35 7.42 10.47
CA ASN A 320 27.90 8.42 11.45
C ASN A 320 27.58 7.80 12.83
N GLY A 321 27.90 6.52 13.03
CA GLY A 321 27.82 5.86 14.34
C GLY A 321 26.43 5.33 14.69
N VAL A 322 25.51 5.22 13.72
CA VAL A 322 24.24 4.51 13.94
C VAL A 322 24.55 3.03 14.17
N PRO A 323 24.09 2.42 15.28
CA PRO A 323 24.35 1.01 15.56
C PRO A 323 23.82 0.10 14.46
N LEU A 324 24.59 -0.94 14.13
CA LEU A 324 24.24 -1.89 13.09
C LEU A 324 22.94 -2.65 13.42
N GLU A 325 22.70 -2.90 14.69
CA GLU A 325 21.49 -3.53 15.22
C GLU A 325 20.24 -2.66 14.95
N GLU A 326 20.37 -1.34 15.02
CA GLU A 326 19.29 -0.39 14.73
C GLU A 326 18.96 -0.37 13.23
N LEU A 327 20.00 -0.31 12.37
CA LEU A 327 19.85 -0.40 10.92
C LEU A 327 19.16 -1.70 10.50
N SER A 328 19.60 -2.82 11.08
CA SER A 328 19.00 -4.14 10.85
C SER A 328 17.56 -4.20 11.36
N SER A 329 17.25 -3.55 12.49
CA SER A 329 15.91 -3.59 13.07
C SER A 329 14.87 -2.90 12.19
N MET A 330 15.21 -1.72 11.64
CA MET A 330 14.34 -1.00 10.70
C MET A 330 14.12 -1.77 9.40
N LEU A 331 15.18 -2.36 8.83
CA LEU A 331 15.08 -3.22 7.65
C LEU A 331 14.20 -4.44 7.90
N THR A 332 14.38 -5.08 9.06
CA THR A 332 13.58 -6.24 9.47
C THR A 332 12.11 -5.88 9.60
N ASP A 333 11.77 -4.73 10.19
CA ASP A 333 10.39 -4.28 10.33
C ASP A 333 9.75 -4.02 8.95
N LEU A 334 10.46 -3.34 8.03
CA LEU A 334 9.94 -3.10 6.69
C LEU A 334 9.73 -4.40 5.89
N ILE A 335 10.72 -5.30 5.87
CA ILE A 335 10.63 -6.59 5.17
C ILE A 335 9.51 -7.45 5.78
N GLY A 336 9.46 -7.51 7.12
CA GLY A 336 8.44 -8.25 7.85
C GLY A 336 7.03 -7.78 7.52
N ARG A 337 6.80 -6.47 7.40
CA ARG A 337 5.51 -5.90 6.95
C ARG A 337 5.16 -6.30 5.55
N TRP A 338 6.12 -6.23 4.62
CA TRP A 338 5.90 -6.60 3.24
C TRP A 338 5.51 -8.09 3.13
N GLY A 339 6.20 -8.98 3.85
CA GLY A 339 5.89 -10.41 3.90
C GLY A 339 4.68 -10.81 4.76
N THR A 340 3.96 -9.85 5.35
CA THR A 340 2.76 -10.12 6.18
C THR A 340 1.52 -9.42 5.65
N GLN A 341 1.57 -8.94 4.40
CA GLN A 341 0.43 -8.37 3.72
C GLN A 341 -0.61 -9.46 3.43
N THR A 342 -1.88 -9.11 3.63
CA THR A 342 -3.01 -10.03 3.44
C THR A 342 -4.04 -9.38 2.50
N PHE A 343 -4.84 -10.21 1.83
CA PHE A 343 -5.97 -9.77 1.02
C PHE A 343 -7.07 -10.84 1.08
N ILE A 344 -8.29 -10.46 0.70
CA ILE A 344 -9.39 -11.41 0.56
C ILE A 344 -9.28 -12.07 -0.80
N ALA A 345 -9.23 -13.41 -0.82
CA ALA A 345 -9.28 -14.17 -2.05
C ALA A 345 -10.73 -14.35 -2.52
N SER A 346 -11.01 -14.02 -3.79
CA SER A 346 -12.27 -14.38 -4.43
C SER A 346 -12.40 -15.91 -4.56
N SER A 347 -13.61 -16.40 -4.87
CA SER A 347 -13.86 -17.83 -5.04
C SER A 347 -12.97 -18.44 -6.14
N THR A 348 -12.76 -17.73 -7.24
CA THR A 348 -11.92 -18.16 -8.36
C THR A 348 -10.43 -18.06 -8.03
N GLN A 349 -10.01 -17.04 -7.30
CA GLN A 349 -8.62 -16.91 -6.82
C GLN A 349 -8.22 -18.10 -5.92
N LYS A 350 -9.15 -18.62 -5.11
CA LYS A 350 -8.93 -19.82 -4.28
C LYS A 350 -8.70 -21.09 -5.12
N GLU A 351 -9.09 -21.08 -6.39
CA GLU A 351 -8.86 -22.21 -7.31
C GLU A 351 -7.55 -22.04 -8.09
N SER A 352 -6.93 -20.85 -8.05
CA SER A 352 -5.70 -20.54 -8.79
C SER A 352 -4.47 -21.23 -8.19
N HIS A 353 -3.54 -21.64 -9.07
CA HIS A 353 -2.24 -22.15 -8.63
C HIS A 353 -1.42 -21.12 -7.86
N GLN A 354 -1.61 -19.82 -8.13
CA GLN A 354 -0.89 -18.73 -7.47
C GLN A 354 -1.20 -18.64 -5.97
N ILE A 355 -2.41 -19.05 -5.56
CA ILE A 355 -2.85 -19.04 -4.17
C ILE A 355 -2.69 -20.43 -3.54
N ASN A 356 -2.93 -21.51 -4.28
CA ASN A 356 -2.86 -22.88 -3.77
C ASN A 356 -1.43 -23.42 -3.56
N PHE A 357 -0.43 -22.95 -4.31
CA PHE A 357 0.95 -23.49 -4.24
C PHE A 357 1.97 -22.55 -3.58
N GLY A 358 1.52 -21.45 -2.96
CA GLY A 358 2.37 -20.62 -2.11
C GLY A 358 3.59 -20.02 -2.83
N ILE A 359 3.40 -19.40 -4.00
CA ILE A 359 4.45 -18.54 -4.61
C ILE A 359 4.30 -17.10 -4.10
N ASN A 360 4.07 -16.92 -2.80
CA ASN A 360 4.24 -15.63 -2.11
C ASN A 360 4.72 -15.88 -0.69
#